data_AF-A0A6V7MBZ3-F1
#
_entry.id   AF-A0A6V7MBZ3-F1
#
_cell.length_a   1.000
_cell.length_b   1.000
_cell.length_c   1.000
_cell.angle_alpha   90.00
_cell.angle_beta   90.00
_cell.angle_gamma   90.00
#
_symmetry.space_group_name_H-M   'P 1'
#
loop_
_entity.id
_entity.type
_entity.pdbx_description
1 polymer ?
#
loop_
_entity_poly.entity_id
_entity_poly.type
_entity_poly.pdbx_seq_one_letter_code
_entity_poly.pdbx_strand_id
1 'polypeptide(L)' 'IGGTRFISFEDRHWHNDCFICAGCTTSLVGRGFITDGDDIICPECAKAKLT' A
#
# COMPACT_ATOMS: atom_id res chain seq x y z
N ILE A 1 -10.56 -22.33 -9.89
CA ILE A 1 -9.27 -22.15 -9.18
C ILE A 1 -9.12 -20.66 -8.89
N GLY A 2 -9.34 -20.24 -7.64
CA GLY A 2 -9.32 -18.83 -7.25
C GLY A 2 -7.88 -18.34 -7.16
N GLY A 3 -7.43 -17.57 -8.14
CA GLY A 3 -6.10 -16.97 -8.11
C GLY A 3 -6.12 -15.77 -7.18
N THR A 4 -5.60 -15.92 -5.96
CA THR A 4 -5.30 -14.79 -5.09
C THR A 4 -4.29 -13.90 -5.82
N ARG A 5 -4.67 -12.66 -6.12
CA ARG A 5 -3.79 -11.69 -6.77
C ARG A 5 -2.85 -11.12 -5.70
N PHE A 6 -1.56 -11.20 -5.96
CA PHE A 6 -0.53 -10.64 -5.09
C PHE A 6 0.04 -9.38 -5.72
N ILE A 7 0.47 -8.46 -4.87
CA ILE A 7 1.25 -7.28 -5.23
C ILE A 7 2.65 -7.49 -4.66
N SER A 8 3.63 -7.47 -5.54
CA SER A 8 5.05 -7.59 -5.18
C SER A 8 5.74 -6.28 -5.49
N PHE A 9 6.45 -5.73 -4.51
CA PHE A 9 7.32 -4.57 -4.68
C PHE A 9 8.56 -4.76 -3.82
N GLU A 10 9.74 -4.64 -4.42
CA GLU A 10 11.03 -5.00 -3.79
C GLU A 10 10.97 -6.42 -3.20
N ASP A 11 11.33 -6.60 -1.93
CA ASP A 11 11.27 -7.88 -1.21
C ASP A 11 9.93 -8.10 -0.47
N ARG A 12 8.96 -7.20 -0.66
CA ARG A 12 7.69 -7.22 0.06
C ARG A 12 6.55 -7.69 -0.83
N HIS A 13 5.64 -8.44 -0.19
CA HIS A 13 4.53 -9.11 -0.84
C HIS A 13 3.25 -8.88 -0.05
N TRP A 14 2.20 -8.44 -0.73
CA TRP A 14 0.89 -8.24 -0.12
C TRP A 14 -0.17 -8.97 -0.92
N HIS A 15 -1.17 -9.51 -0.23
CA HIS A 15 -2.44 -9.83 -0.87
C HIS A 15 -3.07 -8.54 -1.40
N ASN A 16 -3.84 -8.64 -2.49
CA ASN A 16 -4.59 -7.51 -3.03
C ASN A 16 -5.41 -6.77 -1.95
N ASP A 17 -6.08 -7.54 -1.08
CA ASP A 17 -6.91 -7.02 0.01
C ASP A 17 -6.08 -6.44 1.18
N CYS A 18 -4.80 -6.84 1.30
CA CYS A 18 -3.88 -6.34 2.32
C CYS A 18 -3.04 -5.15 1.83
N PHE A 19 -3.12 -4.79 0.55
CA PHE A 19 -2.38 -3.67 -0.01
C PHE A 19 -3.13 -2.35 0.26
N ILE A 20 -3.15 -1.96 1.52
CA ILE A 20 -3.89 -0.82 2.06
C ILE A 20 -2.97 0.21 2.72
N CYS A 21 -3.37 1.48 2.69
CA CYS A 21 -2.66 2.56 3.34
C CYS A 21 -2.66 2.39 4.86
N ALA A 22 -1.49 2.41 5.51
CA ALA A 22 -1.39 2.36 6.97
C ALA A 22 -2.00 3.59 7.67
N GLY A 23 -2.09 4.73 6.99
CA GLY A 23 -2.65 5.97 7.54
C GLY A 23 -4.18 6.09 7.45
N CYS A 24 -4.80 5.57 6.39
CA CYS A 24 -6.24 5.74 6.14
C CYS A 24 -6.99 4.46 5.76
N THR A 25 -6.31 3.31 5.73
CA THR A 25 -6.84 1.98 5.38
C THR A 25 -7.45 1.84 3.98
N THR A 26 -7.28 2.84 3.12
CA THR A 26 -7.75 2.77 1.72
C THR A 26 -6.93 1.79 0.90
N SER A 27 -7.57 1.09 -0.04
CA SER A 27 -6.87 0.20 -0.98
C SER A 27 -5.95 1.00 -1.90
N LEU A 28 -4.70 0.55 -2.00
CA LEU A 28 -3.66 1.13 -2.86
C LEU A 28 -3.52 0.34 -4.18
N VAL A 29 -4.37 -0.67 -4.40
CA VAL A 29 -4.37 -1.48 -5.62
C VAL A 29 -4.61 -0.58 -6.83
N GLY A 30 -3.66 -0.57 -7.77
CA GLY A 30 -3.75 0.27 -8.98
C GLY A 30 -3.62 1.77 -8.71
N ARG A 31 -3.20 2.18 -7.51
CA ARG A 31 -2.93 3.56 -7.12
C ARG A 31 -1.45 3.75 -6.82
N GLY A 32 -1.00 5.01 -6.83
CA GLY A 32 0.33 5.34 -6.31
C GLY A 32 0.39 5.11 -4.80
N PHE A 33 1.54 4.65 -4.31
CA PHE A 33 1.84 4.47 -2.90
C PHE A 33 3.27 4.93 -2.60
N ILE A 34 3.55 5.16 -1.33
CA ILE A 34 4.87 5.55 -0.82
C ILE A 34 5.20 4.59 0.33
N THR A 35 6.45 4.14 0.39
CA THR A 35 6.97 3.33 1.50
C THR A 35 7.38 4.25 2.64
N ASP A 36 6.91 3.96 3.84
CA ASP A 36 7.22 4.68 5.08
C ASP A 36 7.77 3.68 6.09
N GLY A 37 9.08 3.45 6.03
CA GLY A 37 9.71 2.36 6.78
C GLY A 37 9.18 0.99 6.34
N ASP A 38 8.54 0.25 7.26
CA ASP A 38 7.92 -1.05 6.97
C ASP A 38 6.49 -0.96 6.43
N ASP A 39 5.87 0.21 6.54
CA ASP A 39 4.50 0.44 6.10
C ASP A 39 4.42 1.03 4.69
N ILE A 40 3.22 0.95 4.11
CA ILE A 40 2.87 1.62 2.85
C ILE A 40 1.76 2.63 3.11
N ILE A 41 1.88 3.82 2.53
CA ILE A 41 0.90 4.90 2.69
C ILE A 41 0.52 5.51 1.34
N CYS A 42 -0.65 6.14 1.27
CA CYS A 42 -1.07 6.88 0.08
C CYS A 42 -0.32 8.23 -0.01
N PRO A 43 -0.25 8.84 -1.22
CA PRO A 43 0.34 10.17 -1.42
C PRO A 43 -0.28 11.26 -0.54
N GLU A 44 -1.57 11.16 -0.23
CA GLU A 44 -2.27 12.13 0.63
C GLU A 44 -1.80 12.02 2.09
N CYS A 45 -1.73 10.80 2.65
CA CYS A 45 -1.21 10.57 3.99
C CYS A 45 0.28 10.95 4.09
N ALA A 46 1.08 10.66 3.07
CA ALA A 46 2.47 11.07 3.03
C ALA A 46 2.62 12.60 3.04
N LYS A 47 1.81 13.31 2.24
CA LYS A 47 1.78 14.79 2.25
C LYS A 47 1.36 15.34 3.61
N ALA A 48 0.38 14.72 4.26
CA ALA A 48 -0.07 15.12 5.60
C ALA A 48 1.01 14.93 6.68
N LYS A 49 1.92 13.97 6.53
CA LYS A 49 3.07 13.78 7.45
C LYS A 49 4.19 14.81 7.26
N LEU A 50 4.24 15.50 6.13
CA LEU A 50 5.27 16.50 5.80
C LEU A 50 4.84 17.94 6.15
N THR A 51 3.62 18.12 6.67
CA THR A 51 3.07 19.40 7.11
C THR A 51 3.08 19.45 8.63
#